data_AF-A0A947JX59-F1
#
_entry.id   AF-A0A947JX59-F1
#
_cell.length_a   1.000
_cell.length_b   1.000
_cell.length_c   1.000
_cell.angle_alpha   90.00
_cell.angle_beta   90.00
_cell.angle_gamma   90.00
#
_symmetry.space_group_name_H-M   'P 1'
#
loop_
_entity.id
_entity.type
_entity.pdbx_description
1 polymer ?
#
loop_
_entity_poly.entity_id
_entity_poly.type
_entity_poly.pdbx_seq_one_letter_code
_entity_poly.pdbx_strand_id
1 'polypeptide(L)'
;MLDYVAVDYGAAVTDGEVSNQFEYDEMIEFSASVAERIGSLPASRNKSVLQERARELREAIAAKQPAGEVAQLARGLAAALLAEHPVPLAPSEAPDLTRATALFAQNCASCHGAAGESPPSQLMDID
;
A
#
# COMPACT_ATOMS: atom_id res chain seq x y z
N MET A 1 -0.27 -1.34 -2.94
CA MET A 1 -1.49 -2.06 -3.36
C MET A 1 -1.85 -3.14 -2.34
N LEU A 2 -1.01 -4.16 -2.14
CA LEU A 2 -1.33 -5.21 -1.15
C LEU A 2 -1.38 -4.71 0.30
N ASP A 3 -0.47 -3.81 0.69
CA ASP A 3 -0.53 -3.21 2.03
C ASP A 3 -1.78 -2.35 2.24
N TYR A 4 -2.20 -1.62 1.20
CA TYR A 4 -3.43 -0.84 1.21
C TYR A 4 -4.65 -1.75 1.40
N VAL A 5 -4.77 -2.82 0.60
CA VAL A 5 -5.83 -3.83 0.80
C VAL A 5 -5.79 -4.44 2.21
N ALA A 6 -4.59 -4.65 2.78
CA ALA A 6 -4.45 -5.25 4.11
C ALA A 6 -4.81 -4.31 5.27
N VAL A 7 -4.80 -2.99 5.06
CA VAL A 7 -5.04 -1.98 6.11
C VAL A 7 -6.44 -1.38 5.96
N ASP A 8 -6.82 -1.04 4.74
CA ASP A 8 -7.98 -0.19 4.46
C ASP A 8 -9.26 -0.99 4.16
N TYR A 9 -9.16 -2.30 3.88
CA TYR A 9 -10.35 -3.13 3.60
C TYR A 9 -11.43 -3.09 4.70
N GLY A 10 -11.03 -2.94 5.97
CA GLY A 10 -11.99 -2.81 7.08
C GLY A 10 -12.84 -1.55 7.04
N ALA A 11 -12.42 -0.51 6.31
CA ALA A 11 -13.21 0.69 6.05
C ALA A 11 -14.17 0.52 4.87
N ALA A 12 -13.90 -0.45 3.98
CA ALA A 12 -14.75 -0.80 2.84
C ALA A 12 -15.87 -1.79 3.21
N VAL A 13 -15.56 -2.77 4.07
CA VAL A 13 -16.45 -3.85 4.46
C VAL A 13 -16.45 -4.01 5.98
N THR A 14 -17.64 -4.06 6.57
CA THR A 14 -17.84 -4.28 8.00
C THR A 14 -18.93 -5.34 8.19
N ASP A 15 -18.65 -6.37 8.99
CA ASP A 15 -19.57 -7.49 9.25
C ASP A 15 -20.13 -8.18 7.99
N GLY A 16 -19.32 -8.24 6.92
CA GLY A 16 -19.70 -8.86 5.64
C GLY A 16 -20.52 -7.96 4.71
N GLU A 17 -20.85 -6.74 5.13
CA GLU A 17 -21.58 -5.75 4.36
C GLU A 17 -20.64 -4.64 3.85
N VAL A 18 -20.95 -4.10 2.67
CA VAL A 18 -20.17 -2.97 2.12
C VAL A 18 -20.59 -1.68 2.83
N SER A 19 -19.70 -1.17 3.68
CA SER A 19 -19.90 0.07 4.43
C SER A 19 -19.53 1.30 3.61
N ASN A 20 -18.58 1.17 2.68
CA ASN A 20 -18.20 2.20 1.72
C ASN A 20 -17.99 1.61 0.33
N GLN A 21 -18.90 1.93 -0.60
CA GLN A 21 -18.87 1.39 -1.96
C GLN A 21 -17.63 1.80 -2.75
N PHE A 22 -17.19 3.06 -2.60
CA PHE A 22 -16.01 3.57 -3.31
C PHE A 22 -14.75 2.82 -2.89
N GLU A 23 -14.54 2.68 -1.58
CA GLU A 23 -13.41 1.92 -1.02
C GLU A 23 -13.48 0.44 -1.43
N TYR A 24 -14.68 -0.15 -1.45
CA TYR A 24 -14.84 -1.54 -1.89
C TYR A 24 -14.49 -1.72 -3.37
N ASP A 25 -14.89 -0.78 -4.23
CA ASP A 25 -14.52 -0.80 -5.64
C ASP A 25 -13.00 -0.68 -5.82
N GLU A 26 -12.32 0.13 -4.99
CA GLU A 26 -10.85 0.17 -4.94
C GLU A 26 -10.24 -1.17 -4.48
N MET A 27 -10.83 -1.85 -3.49
CA MET A 27 -10.37 -3.20 -3.09
C MET A 27 -10.43 -4.19 -4.26
N ILE A 28 -11.49 -4.12 -5.07
CA ILE A 28 -11.65 -4.95 -6.28
C ILE A 28 -10.65 -4.55 -7.36
N GLU A 29 -10.49 -3.26 -7.65
CA GLU A 29 -9.56 -2.75 -8.65
C GLU A 29 -8.11 -3.11 -8.31
N PHE A 30 -7.70 -2.86 -7.06
CA PHE A 30 -6.33 -3.07 -6.63
C PHE A 30 -5.98 -4.56 -6.57
N SER A 31 -6.89 -5.41 -6.11
CA SER A 31 -6.68 -6.86 -6.13
C SER A 31 -6.63 -7.43 -7.55
N ALA A 32 -7.43 -6.89 -8.49
CA ALA A 32 -7.35 -7.25 -9.91
C ALA A 32 -6.02 -6.82 -10.54
N SER A 33 -5.60 -5.58 -10.29
CA SER A 33 -4.32 -5.04 -10.77
C SER A 33 -3.12 -5.83 -10.25
N VAL A 34 -3.17 -6.29 -8.99
CA VAL A 34 -2.14 -7.19 -8.44
C VAL A 34 -2.08 -8.49 -9.23
N ALA A 35 -3.23 -9.12 -9.50
CA ALA A 35 -3.29 -10.37 -10.25
C ALA A 35 -2.76 -10.22 -11.70
N GLU A 36 -3.09 -9.11 -12.37
CA GLU A 36 -2.57 -8.78 -13.70
C GLU A 36 -1.05 -8.63 -13.69
N ARG A 37 -0.52 -7.86 -12.74
CA ARG A 37 0.93 -7.66 -12.59
C ARG A 37 1.66 -8.97 -12.34
N ILE A 38 1.12 -9.84 -11.49
CA ILE A 38 1.66 -11.19 -11.26
C ILE A 38 1.61 -12.01 -12.56
N GLY A 39 0.54 -11.91 -13.33
CA GLY A 39 0.42 -12.54 -14.65
C GLY A 39 1.49 -12.09 -15.64
N SER A 40 1.90 -10.82 -15.57
CA SER A 40 2.94 -10.23 -16.43
C SER A 40 4.39 -10.57 -16.03
N LEU A 41 4.61 -11.13 -14.83
CA LEU A 41 5.95 -11.49 -14.36
C LEU A 41 6.61 -12.53 -15.29
N PRO A 42 7.95 -12.53 -15.42
CA PRO A 42 8.67 -13.61 -16.09
C PRO A 42 8.32 -14.97 -15.48
N ALA A 43 8.44 -16.04 -16.27
CA ALA A 43 8.24 -17.38 -15.76
C ALA A 43 9.24 -17.69 -14.62
N SER A 44 8.71 -18.11 -13.48
CA SER A 44 9.45 -18.59 -12.32
C SER A 44 8.83 -19.89 -11.81
N ARG A 45 9.55 -20.62 -10.95
CA ARG A 45 9.02 -21.85 -10.35
C ARG A 45 7.78 -21.60 -9.50
N ASN A 46 7.67 -20.44 -8.84
CA ASN A 46 6.53 -20.14 -7.96
C ASN A 46 5.50 -19.18 -8.57
N LYS A 47 5.62 -18.80 -9.86
CA LYS A 47 4.63 -17.94 -10.54
C LYS A 47 3.20 -18.48 -10.41
N SER A 48 3.00 -19.79 -10.57
CA SER A 48 1.68 -20.42 -10.40
C SER A 48 1.14 -20.29 -8.98
N VAL A 49 2.01 -20.41 -7.97
CA VAL A 49 1.64 -20.24 -6.55
C VAL A 49 1.25 -18.78 -6.27
N LEU A 50 1.97 -17.81 -6.83
CA LEU A 50 1.63 -16.40 -6.71
C LEU A 50 0.28 -16.09 -7.37
N GLN A 51 -0.01 -16.69 -8.53
CA GLN A 51 -1.29 -16.56 -9.22
C GLN A 51 -2.45 -17.17 -8.42
N GLU A 52 -2.24 -18.30 -7.74
CA GLU A 52 -3.22 -18.90 -6.85
C GLU A 52 -3.54 -17.97 -5.67
N ARG A 53 -2.52 -17.51 -4.97
CA ARG A 53 -2.68 -16.59 -3.82
C ARG A 53 -3.39 -15.28 -4.21
N ALA A 54 -3.11 -14.75 -5.40
CA ALA A 54 -3.80 -13.58 -5.92
C ALA A 54 -5.29 -13.85 -6.22
N ARG A 55 -5.63 -15.05 -6.70
CA ARG A 55 -7.02 -15.48 -6.86
C ARG A 55 -7.71 -15.66 -5.52
N GLU A 56 -7.09 -16.35 -4.56
CA GLU A 56 -7.63 -16.54 -3.21
C GLU A 56 -7.97 -15.19 -2.55
N LEU A 57 -7.07 -14.20 -2.67
CA LEU A 57 -7.33 -12.85 -2.15
C LEU A 57 -8.56 -12.20 -2.81
N ARG A 58 -8.67 -12.28 -4.15
CA ARG A 58 -9.82 -11.71 -4.88
C ARG A 58 -11.13 -12.40 -4.52
N GLU A 59 -11.11 -13.71 -4.33
CA GLU A 59 -12.27 -14.48 -3.90
C GLU A 59 -12.70 -14.10 -2.49
N ALA A 60 -11.76 -13.92 -1.56
CA ALA A 60 -12.05 -13.46 -0.21
C ALA A 60 -12.70 -12.06 -0.19
N ILE A 61 -12.21 -11.12 -1.01
CA ILE A 61 -12.79 -9.77 -1.16
C ILE A 61 -14.20 -9.85 -1.79
N ALA A 62 -14.39 -10.68 -2.83
CA ALA A 62 -15.69 -10.86 -3.47
C ALA A 62 -16.74 -11.45 -2.50
N ALA A 63 -16.30 -12.42 -1.70
CA ALA A 63 -17.10 -13.05 -0.65
C ALA A 63 -17.26 -12.19 0.62
N LYS A 64 -16.67 -11.00 0.65
CA LYS A 64 -16.73 -10.05 1.77
C LYS A 64 -16.30 -10.68 3.09
N GLN A 65 -15.24 -11.50 3.02
CA GLN A 65 -14.67 -12.16 4.19
C GLN A 65 -14.21 -11.15 5.24
N PRO A 66 -14.08 -11.56 6.52
CA PRO A 66 -13.62 -10.70 7.60
C PRO A 66 -12.30 -9.99 7.26
N ALA A 67 -12.16 -8.73 7.67
CA ALA A 67 -11.00 -7.91 7.36
C ALA A 67 -9.66 -8.54 7.80
N GLY A 68 -9.67 -9.28 8.91
CA GLY A 68 -8.48 -10.01 9.38
C GLY A 68 -8.01 -11.09 8.39
N GLU A 69 -8.93 -11.80 7.73
CA GLU A 69 -8.61 -12.84 6.75
C GLU A 69 -8.07 -12.22 5.46
N VAL A 70 -8.73 -11.17 4.96
CA VAL A 70 -8.27 -10.43 3.77
C VAL A 70 -6.88 -9.84 4.01
N ALA A 71 -6.64 -9.27 5.20
CA ALA A 71 -5.33 -8.75 5.58
C ALA A 71 -4.25 -9.83 5.65
N GLN A 72 -4.58 -11.02 6.17
CA GLN A 72 -3.65 -12.15 6.22
C GLN A 72 -3.29 -12.63 4.80
N LEU A 73 -4.27 -12.76 3.91
CA LEU A 73 -4.05 -13.15 2.51
C LEU A 73 -3.19 -12.12 1.77
N ALA A 74 -3.51 -10.84 1.92
CA ALA A 74 -2.78 -9.76 1.26
C ALA A 74 -1.32 -9.68 1.71
N ARG A 75 -1.05 -9.75 3.03
CA ARG A 75 0.32 -9.76 3.58
C ARG A 75 1.07 -11.04 3.19
N GLY A 76 0.40 -12.18 3.18
CA GLY A 76 0.98 -13.45 2.75
C GLY A 76 1.42 -13.42 1.28
N LEU A 77 0.61 -12.84 0.41
CA LEU A 77 0.96 -12.62 -0.99
C LEU A 77 2.13 -11.64 -1.15
N ALA A 78 2.14 -10.53 -0.40
CA ALA A 78 3.24 -9.57 -0.41
C ALA A 78 4.56 -10.22 0.01
N ALA A 79 4.56 -11.00 1.09
CA ALA A 79 5.73 -11.74 1.55
C ALA A 79 6.23 -12.75 0.51
N ALA A 80 5.32 -13.48 -0.15
CA ALA A 80 5.67 -14.43 -1.21
C ALA A 80 6.32 -13.73 -2.42
N LEU A 81 5.82 -12.55 -2.81
CA LEU A 81 6.41 -11.74 -3.88
C LEU A 81 7.82 -11.28 -3.55
N LEU A 82 8.03 -10.81 -2.31
CA LEU A 82 9.35 -10.33 -1.86
C LEU A 82 10.39 -11.45 -1.78
N ALA A 83 9.96 -12.68 -1.45
CA ALA A 83 10.85 -13.83 -1.44
C ALA A 83 11.33 -14.24 -2.85
N GLU A 84 10.48 -14.07 -3.88
CA GLU A 84 10.80 -14.36 -5.28
C GLU A 84 11.55 -13.22 -5.99
N HIS A 85 11.23 -11.98 -5.63
CA HIS A 85 11.73 -10.77 -6.26
C HIS A 85 12.30 -9.85 -5.17
N PRO A 86 13.51 -10.13 -4.67
CA PRO A 86 14.13 -9.32 -3.63
C PRO A 86 14.40 -7.92 -4.18
N VAL A 87 13.53 -6.99 -3.83
CA VAL A 87 13.75 -5.55 -3.96
C VAL A 87 14.24 -5.06 -2.60
N PRO A 88 15.31 -4.25 -2.52
CA PRO A 88 15.73 -3.68 -1.24
C PRO A 88 14.58 -2.84 -0.65
N LEU A 89 14.00 -3.33 0.44
CA LEU A 89 12.88 -2.69 1.14
C LEU A 89 13.30 -1.42 1.89
N ALA A 90 14.57 -1.35 2.25
CA ALA A 90 15.18 -0.24 2.94
C ALA A 90 16.62 -0.08 2.44
N PRO A 91 17.19 1.14 2.56
CA PRO A 91 18.63 1.32 2.39
C PRO A 91 19.40 0.41 3.37
N SER A 92 20.57 -0.06 2.95
CA SER A 92 21.45 -0.88 3.79
C SER A 92 22.04 -0.12 4.98
N GLU A 93 21.96 1.20 4.98
CA GLU A 93 22.49 2.10 6.00
C GLU A 93 21.42 3.13 6.38
N ALA A 94 21.49 3.63 7.62
CA ALA A 94 20.60 4.70 8.05
C ALA A 94 20.80 5.96 7.17
N PRO A 95 19.73 6.69 6.82
CA PRO A 95 19.86 7.96 6.11
C PRO A 95 20.74 8.97 6.88
N ASP A 96 21.61 9.68 6.17
CA ASP A 96 22.39 10.78 6.73
C ASP A 96 21.46 11.96 7.06
N LEU A 97 21.24 12.21 8.35
CA LEU A 97 20.35 13.26 8.83
C LEU A 97 20.90 14.67 8.53
N THR A 98 22.21 14.87 8.53
CA THR A 98 22.80 16.18 8.18
C THR A 98 22.51 16.50 6.71
N ARG A 99 22.69 15.52 5.82
CA ARG A 99 22.31 15.64 4.42
C ARG A 99 20.80 15.84 4.26
N ALA A 100 19.98 15.12 5.03
CA ALA A 100 18.52 15.27 4.99
C ALA A 100 18.08 16.70 5.37
N THR A 101 18.66 17.29 6.42
CA THR A 101 18.40 18.69 6.81
C THR A 101 18.74 19.67 5.68
N ALA A 102 19.90 19.50 5.04
CA ALA A 102 20.30 20.35 3.93
C ALA A 102 19.34 20.25 2.74
N LEU A 103 18.90 19.03 2.39
CA LEU A 103 17.94 18.80 1.31
C LEU A 103 16.56 19.36 1.63
N PHE A 104 16.09 19.21 2.87
CA PHE A 104 14.80 19.75 3.30
C PHE A 104 14.78 21.28 3.23
N ALA A 105 15.85 21.95 3.70
CA ALA A 105 15.98 23.40 3.61
C ALA A 105 15.97 23.91 2.16
N GLN A 106 16.57 23.18 1.23
CA GLN A 106 16.65 23.56 -0.18
C GLN A 106 15.35 23.34 -0.96
N ASN A 107 14.58 22.29 -0.63
CA ASN A 107 13.50 21.82 -1.49
C ASN A 107 12.09 21.94 -0.87
N CYS A 108 11.98 21.99 0.46
CA CYS A 108 10.70 21.82 1.16
C CYS A 108 10.38 22.99 2.11
N ALA A 109 11.40 23.60 2.71
CA ALA A 109 11.22 24.61 3.76
C ALA A 109 10.51 25.89 3.30
N SER A 110 10.48 26.18 2.00
CA SER A 110 9.72 27.31 1.44
C SER A 110 8.21 27.20 1.65
N CYS A 111 7.68 25.97 1.75
CA CYS A 111 6.24 25.72 1.98
C CYS A 111 5.95 25.13 3.36
N HIS A 112 6.86 24.32 3.91
CA HIS A 112 6.66 23.62 5.18
C HIS A 112 7.37 24.27 6.37
N GLY A 113 8.07 25.40 6.17
CA GLY A 113 8.87 26.06 7.20
C GLY A 113 10.18 25.33 7.49
N ALA A 114 11.13 26.01 8.13
CA ALA A 114 12.48 25.48 8.36
C ALA A 114 12.52 24.19 9.19
N ALA A 115 11.54 23.99 10.07
CA ALA A 115 11.40 22.81 10.92
C ALA A 115 10.26 21.87 10.51
N GLY A 116 9.59 22.13 9.37
CA GLY A 116 8.45 21.31 8.91
C GLY A 116 7.14 21.58 9.63
N GLU A 117 7.03 22.75 10.28
CA GLU A 117 5.95 23.08 11.22
C GLU A 117 4.94 24.10 10.66
N SER A 118 5.18 24.65 9.46
CA SER A 118 4.29 25.67 8.91
C SER A 118 2.96 25.07 8.43
N PRO A 119 1.81 25.66 8.81
CA PRO A 119 0.55 25.38 8.12
C PRO A 119 0.55 26.07 6.74
N PRO A 120 -0.38 25.72 5.82
CA PRO A 120 -0.49 26.44 4.55
C PRO A 120 -0.69 27.93 4.82
N SER A 121 0.11 28.76 4.14
CA SER A 121 0.19 30.21 4.31
C SER A 121 -1.13 30.97 4.15
N GLN A 122 -2.20 30.31 3.72
CA GLN A 122 -3.56 30.85 3.63
C GLN A 122 -4.27 31.03 4.98
N LEU A 123 -3.68 30.61 6.10
CA LEU A 123 -4.30 30.72 7.45
C LEU A 123 -3.65 31.77 8.36
N MET A 124 -2.61 32.50 7.92
CA MET A 124 -1.91 33.48 8.76
C MET A 124 -2.31 34.95 8.50
N ASP A 125 -3.12 35.23 7.48
CA ASP A 125 -3.54 36.60 7.09
C ASP A 125 -5.07 36.82 7.15
N ILE A 126 -5.79 36.13 8.05
CA ILE A 126 -7.19 36.51 8.37
C ILE A 126 -7.18 37.18 9.74
N ASP A 127 -7.10 38.52 9.72
CA ASP A 127 -7.38 39.42 10.86
C ASP A 127 -8.81 39.24 11.40
#